data_AF-A0A434I3H4-F1
#
_entry.id   AF-A0A434I3H4-F1
#
_cell.length_a   1.000
_cell.length_b   1.000
_cell.length_c   1.000
_cell.angle_alpha   90.00
_cell.angle_beta   90.00
_cell.angle_gamma   90.00
#
_symmetry.space_group_name_H-M   'P 1'
#
loop_
_entity.id
_entity.type
_entity.pdbx_description
1 polymer ?
#
loop_
_entity_poly.entity_id
_entity_poly.type
_entity_poly.pdbx_seq_one_letter_code
_entity_poly.pdbx_strand_id
1 'polypeptide(L)' 'MRTTLAIDDDVLLAAKAMARQQDRSVGEVISDLVRRSLRPPQAGGERNGIPLLSSRPGGPMVDLETVNALRD' A
#
# COMPACT_ATOMS: atom_id res chain seq x y z
N MET A 1 -18.10 8.09 -12.50
CA MET A 1 -19.46 7.66 -12.09
C MET A 1 -19.80 8.32 -10.75
N ARG A 2 -21.05 8.74 -10.53
CA ARG A 2 -21.54 9.26 -9.23
C ARG A 2 -22.32 8.13 -8.55
N THR A 3 -22.00 7.83 -7.30
CA THR A 3 -22.63 6.78 -6.51
C THR A 3 -22.83 7.28 -5.08
N THR A 4 -23.94 6.91 -4.46
CA THR A 4 -24.21 7.16 -3.04
C THR A 4 -23.96 5.87 -2.27
N LEU A 5 -23.14 5.93 -1.23
CA LEU A 5 -22.76 4.80 -0.38
C LEU A 5 -22.92 5.24 1.08
N ALA A 6 -23.41 4.35 1.94
CA ALA A 6 -23.34 4.53 3.38
C ALA A 6 -21.94 4.09 3.87
N ILE A 7 -21.29 4.94 4.66
CA ILE A 7 -19.98 4.68 5.28
C ILE A 7 -20.00 5.11 6.73
N ASP A 8 -19.20 4.46 7.57
CA ASP A 8 -19.07 4.80 8.97
C ASP A 8 -18.40 6.17 9.17
N ASP A 9 -18.73 6.84 10.28
CA ASP A 9 -18.29 8.21 10.57
C ASP A 9 -16.76 8.32 10.73
N ASP A 10 -16.12 7.29 11.28
CA ASP A 10 -14.67 7.22 11.44
C ASP A 10 -13.96 7.12 10.08
N VAL A 11 -14.49 6.33 9.15
CA VAL A 11 -14.02 6.22 7.78
C VAL A 11 -14.16 7.56 7.06
N LEU A 12 -15.31 8.24 7.19
CA LEU A 12 -15.52 9.55 6.59
C LEU A 12 -14.56 10.60 7.17
N LEU A 13 -14.31 10.57 8.48
CA LEU A 13 -13.37 11.47 9.16
C LEU A 13 -11.94 11.27 8.62
N ALA A 14 -11.48 10.02 8.54
CA ALA A 14 -10.17 9.68 8.01
C ALA A 14 -10.03 10.12 6.54
N ALA A 15 -11.03 9.85 5.71
CA ALA A 15 -11.02 10.24 4.30
C ALA A 15 -10.94 11.77 4.13
N LYS A 16 -11.66 12.55 4.95
CA LYS A 16 -11.58 14.02 4.95
C LYS A 16 -10.20 14.53 5.37
N ALA A 17 -9.55 13.89 6.33
CA ALA A 17 -8.18 14.25 6.73
C ALA A 17 -7.18 14.00 5.59
N MET A 18 -7.24 12.83 4.96
CA MET A 18 -6.39 12.47 3.82
C MET A 18 -6.62 13.37 2.61
N ALA A 19 -7.88 13.71 2.31
CA ALA A 19 -8.25 14.61 1.22
C ALA A 19 -7.62 16.00 1.39
N ARG A 20 -7.67 16.57 2.61
CA ARG A 20 -7.03 17.86 2.91
C ARG A 20 -5.52 17.80 2.80
N GLN A 21 -4.89 16.72 3.28
CA GLN A 21 -3.44 16.56 3.21
C GLN A 21 -2.93 16.44 1.77
N GLN A 22 -3.72 15.82 0.88
CA GLN A 22 -3.32 15.53 -0.50
C GLN A 22 -3.84 16.55 -1.52
N ASP A 23 -4.59 17.57 -1.10
CA ASP A 23 -5.31 18.51 -1.97
C ASP A 23 -6.17 17.81 -3.04
N ARG A 24 -6.98 16.85 -2.60
CA ARG A 24 -7.85 16.01 -3.44
C ARG A 24 -9.27 16.01 -2.90
N SER A 25 -10.25 15.68 -3.74
CA SER A 25 -11.62 15.49 -3.26
C SER A 25 -11.74 14.20 -2.43
N VAL A 26 -12.68 14.19 -1.47
CA VAL A 26 -12.98 13.00 -0.64
C VAL A 26 -13.37 11.81 -1.52
N GLY A 27 -14.14 12.04 -2.59
CA GLY A 27 -14.53 11.00 -3.54
C GLY A 27 -13.35 10.37 -4.28
N GLU A 28 -12.34 11.17 -4.66
CA GLU A 28 -11.12 10.65 -5.29
C GLU A 28 -10.27 9.82 -4.33
N VAL A 29 -10.16 10.26 -3.07
CA VAL A 29 -9.43 9.51 -2.03
C VAL A 29 -10.13 8.18 -1.76
N ILE A 30 -11.44 8.16 -1.53
CA ILE A 30 -12.20 6.92 -1.32
C ILE A 30 -12.10 6.01 -2.53
N SER A 31 -12.26 6.55 -3.75
CA SER A 31 -12.14 5.76 -4.98
C SER A 31 -10.77 5.12 -5.15
N ASP A 32 -9.69 5.82 -4.78
CA ASP A 32 -8.33 5.27 -4.81
C ASP A 32 -8.11 4.21 -3.72
N LEU A 33 -8.60 4.43 -2.50
CA LEU A 33 -8.53 3.45 -1.41
C LEU A 33 -9.24 2.14 -1.79
N VAL A 34 -10.46 2.23 -2.34
CA VAL A 34 -11.20 1.06 -2.83
C VAL A 34 -10.46 0.37 -3.97
N ARG A 35 -9.88 1.11 -4.92
CA ARG A 35 -9.06 0.49 -5.98
C ARG A 35 -7.85 -0.26 -5.42
N ARG A 36 -7.22 0.25 -4.36
CA ARG A 36 -6.08 -0.43 -3.72
C ARG A 36 -6.52 -1.68 -2.97
N SER A 37 -7.67 -1.66 -2.30
CA SER A 37 -8.19 -2.82 -1.56
C SER A 37 -8.64 -3.96 -2.49
N LEU A 38 -9.05 -3.63 -3.72
CA LEU A 38 -9.40 -4.62 -4.74
C LEU A 38 -8.20 -5.26 -5.42
N ARG A 39 -6.98 -4.78 -5.19
CA ARG A 39 -5.78 -5.44 -5.71
C ARG A 39 -5.57 -6.74 -4.95
N PRO A 40 -5.39 -7.89 -5.64
CA PRO A 40 -5.07 -9.13 -4.96
C PRO A 40 -3.79 -8.92 -4.14
N PRO A 41 -3.72 -9.45 -2.90
CA PRO A 41 -2.47 -9.44 -2.16
C PRO A 41 -1.42 -10.12 -3.02
N GLN A 42 -0.24 -9.50 -3.12
CA GLN A 42 0.87 -10.18 -3.79
C GLN A 42 1.21 -11.40 -2.94
N ALA A 43 0.93 -12.59 -3.47
CA ALA A 43 1.34 -13.82 -2.84
C ALA A 43 2.87 -13.80 -2.79
N GLY A 44 3.42 -13.61 -1.59
CA GLY A 44 4.79 -14.00 -1.32
C GLY A 44 4.90 -15.49 -1.56
N GLY A 45 5.97 -15.93 -2.21
CA GLY A 45 6.25 -17.36 -2.27
C GLY A 45 6.48 -17.91 -0.86
N GLU A 46 6.32 -19.20 -0.66
CA GLU A 46 6.79 -19.86 0.56
C GLU A 46 8.01 -20.73 0.21
N ARG A 47 9.00 -20.77 1.12
CA ARG A 47 10.13 -21.68 1.01
C ARG A 47 10.28 -22.43 2.32
N ASN A 48 10.08 -23.76 2.27
CA ASN A 48 10.14 -24.64 3.44
C ASN A 48 9.18 -24.21 4.57
N GLY A 49 7.97 -23.76 4.24
CA GLY A 49 6.97 -23.29 5.21
C GLY A 49 7.24 -21.91 5.80
N ILE A 50 8.23 -21.18 5.29
CA ILE A 50 8.51 -19.79 5.70
C ILE A 50 8.06 -18.85 4.59
N PRO A 51 7.20 -17.84 4.89
CA PRO A 51 6.82 -16.80 3.95
C PRO A 51 8.03 -16.02 3.46
N LEU A 52 8.20 -15.94 2.15
CA LEU A 52 9.21 -15.10 1.52
C LEU A 52 8.70 -13.67 1.43
N LEU A 53 9.57 -12.71 1.80
CA LEU A 53 9.34 -11.31 1.50
C LEU A 53 9.24 -11.13 -0.03
N SER A 54 8.28 -10.33 -0.46
CA SER A 54 8.07 -10.05 -1.88
C SER A 54 9.29 -9.31 -2.45
N SER A 55 10.04 -9.95 -3.34
CA SER A 55 11.13 -9.28 -4.05
C SER A 55 10.56 -8.18 -4.95
N ARG A 56 11.11 -6.97 -4.84
CA ARG A 56 10.76 -5.87 -5.75
C ARG A 56 11.34 -6.19 -7.15
N PRO A 57 10.52 -6.29 -8.21
CA PRO A 57 11.02 -6.49 -9.56
C PRO A 57 11.95 -5.33 -9.95
N GLY A 58 13.16 -5.64 -10.43
CA GLY A 58 14.17 -4.63 -10.76
C GLY A 58 14.82 -3.93 -9.56
N GLY A 59 14.64 -4.44 -8.34
CA GLY A 59 15.40 -3.97 -7.19
C GLY A 59 16.89 -4.28 -7.31
N PRO A 60 17.79 -3.46 -6.71
CA PRO A 60 19.22 -3.72 -6.73
C PRO A 60 19.51 -5.06 -6.04
N MET A 61 20.44 -5.83 -6.61
CA MET A 61 20.93 -7.04 -5.97
C MET A 61 21.73 -6.63 -4.74
N VAL A 62 21.32 -7.10 -3.57
CA VAL A 62 22.03 -6.80 -2.31
C VAL A 62 23.08 -7.89 -2.10
N ASP A 63 24.34 -7.49 -2.09
CA ASP A 63 25.49 -8.36 -1.82
C ASP A 63 26.09 -8.09 -0.42
N LEU A 64 27.13 -8.85 -0.08
CA LEU A 64 27.77 -8.74 1.23
C LEU A 64 28.50 -7.39 1.41
N GLU A 65 29.01 -6.80 0.33
CA GLU A 65 29.68 -5.50 0.36
C GLU A 65 28.69 -4.39 0.77
N THR A 66 27.51 -4.38 0.15
CA THR A 66 26.41 -3.46 0.48
C THR A 66 26.01 -3.57 1.95
N VAL A 67 25.94 -4.79 2.49
CA VAL A 67 25.56 -5.03 3.89
C VAL A 67 26.63 -4.48 4.85
N ASN A 68 27.90 -4.72 4.56
CA ASN A 68 29.00 -4.25 5.42
C ASN A 68 29.09 -2.72 5.43
N ALA A 69 28.89 -2.06 4.29
CA ALA A 69 28.92 -0.60 4.20
C ALA A 69 27.82 0.11 5.02
N LEU A 70 26.73 -0.58 5.39
CA LEU A 70 25.66 -0.04 6.25
C LEU A 70 25.86 -0.32 7.73
N ARG A 71 26.77 -1.25 8.07
CA ARG A 71 27.04 -1.69 9.44
C ARG A 71 28.03 -0.76 10.15
N ASP A 72 29.03 -0.31 9.40
CA ASP A 72 30.12 0.56 9.86
C ASP A 72 29.76 2.05 9.74
#